data_AF-A0A1I0E655-F1
#
_entry.id   AF-A0A1I0E655-F1
#
_cell.length_a   1.000
_cell.length_b   1.000
_cell.length_c   1.000
_cell.angle_alpha   90.00
_cell.angle_beta   90.00
_cell.angle_gamma   90.00
#
_symmetry.space_group_name_H-M   'P 1'
#
loop_
_entity.id
_entity.type
_entity.pdbx_description
1 polymer ?
#
loop_
_entity_poly.entity_id
_entity_poly.type
_entity_poly.pdbx_seq_one_letter_code
_entity_poly.pdbx_strand_id
1 'polypeptide(L)'
;MQVLDIIAISPQETFLVGYPSETLRPGPWELRRNGELVATVEVTGQAATEADQKGKLAPPGVVMCRGRIDRKGFDFTRDEVTLVLPAQ
;
A
#
# COMPACT_ATOMS: atom_id res chain seq x y z
N MET A 1 8.64 -9.69 1.63
CA MET A 1 7.19 -9.89 1.73
C MET A 1 6.57 -8.56 2.10
N GLN A 2 6.13 -7.80 1.11
CA GLN A 2 5.28 -6.64 1.37
C GLN A 2 3.84 -7.11 1.35
N VAL A 3 3.20 -7.03 2.52
CA VAL A 3 1.76 -7.17 2.62
C VAL A 3 1.27 -5.80 3.03
N LEU A 4 0.71 -5.09 2.05
CA LEU A 4 -0.05 -3.87 2.29
C LEU A 4 -1.53 -4.27 2.44
N ASP A 5 -2.08 -4.10 3.63
CA ASP A 5 -3.52 -4.16 3.83
C ASP A 5 -4.18 -2.99 3.12
N ILE A 6 -5.32 -3.26 2.48
CA ILE A 6 -6.06 -2.28 1.68
C ILE A 6 -7.30 -1.85 2.44
N ILE A 7 -7.34 -0.60 2.88
CA ILE A 7 -8.45 -0.02 3.63
C ILE A 7 -9.14 1.03 2.75
N ALA A 8 -10.30 0.68 2.19
CA ALA A 8 -11.10 1.61 1.41
C ALA A 8 -11.74 2.65 2.34
N ILE A 9 -11.48 3.94 2.09
CA ILE A 9 -12.06 5.06 2.82
C ILE A 9 -13.28 5.60 2.07
N SER A 10 -13.16 5.68 0.75
CA SER A 10 -14.24 6.05 -0.17
C SER A 10 -14.07 5.28 -1.49
N PRO A 11 -14.99 5.40 -2.45
CA PRO A 11 -14.84 4.74 -3.76
C PRO A 11 -13.57 5.12 -4.53
N GLN A 12 -12.94 6.25 -4.18
CA GLN A 12 -11.75 6.78 -4.85
C GLN A 12 -10.55 6.94 -3.90
N GLU A 13 -10.71 6.72 -2.60
CA GLU A 13 -9.65 6.92 -1.62
C GLU A 13 -9.43 5.65 -0.82
N THR A 14 -8.16 5.28 -0.70
CA THR A 14 -7.76 4.05 -0.03
C THR A 14 -6.47 4.29 0.74
N PHE A 15 -6.38 3.71 1.92
CA PHE A 15 -5.13 3.57 2.64
C PHE A 15 -4.53 2.20 2.38
N LEU A 16 -3.23 2.18 2.12
CA LEU A 16 -2.43 0.96 2.07
C LEU A 16 -1.57 0.93 3.33
N VAL A 17 -1.69 -0.10 4.15
CA VAL A 17 -1.04 -0.20 5.45
C VAL A 17 -0.09 -1.38 5.47
N GLY A 18 1.18 -1.15 5.78
CA GLY A 18 2.14 -2.24 5.90
C GLY A 18 3.57 -1.73 5.99
N TYR A 19 4.50 -2.43 5.36
CA TYR A 19 5.93 -2.09 5.45
C TYR A 19 6.51 -1.74 4.07
N PRO A 20 6.29 -0.51 3.58
CA PRO A 20 6.98 -0.03 2.38
C PRO A 20 8.49 -0.17 2.55
N SER A 21 9.15 -0.71 1.53
CA SER A 21 10.60 -0.94 1.47
C SER A 21 11.35 0.36 1.23
N GLU A 22 10.65 1.36 0.71
CA GLU A 22 11.16 2.68 0.41
C GLU A 22 10.12 3.74 0.77
N THR A 23 10.58 4.98 0.89
CA THR A 23 9.69 6.13 1.03
C THR A 23 8.97 6.36 -0.29
N LEU A 24 7.65 6.22 -0.25
CA LEU A 24 6.80 6.41 -1.42
C LEU A 24 6.61 7.91 -1.65
N ARG A 25 7.03 8.37 -2.84
CA ARG A 25 6.84 9.77 -3.25
C ARG A 25 5.43 9.97 -3.81
N PRO A 26 4.84 11.16 -3.65
CA PRO A 26 3.60 11.49 -4.32
C PRO A 26 3.70 11.32 -5.84
N GLY A 27 2.63 10.84 -6.46
CA GLY A 27 2.58 10.56 -7.90
C GLY A 27 1.93 9.21 -8.23
N PRO A 28 1.99 8.78 -9.50
CA PRO A 28 1.42 7.52 -9.94
C PRO A 28 2.30 6.34 -9.51
N TRP A 29 1.65 5.30 -9.00
CA TRP A 29 2.26 4.03 -8.62
C TRP A 29 1.43 2.86 -9.14
N GLU A 30 2.11 1.77 -9.45
CA GLU A 30 1.51 0.50 -9.80
C GLU A 30 1.27 -0.32 -8.54
N LEU A 31 0.00 -0.63 -8.26
CA LEU A 31 -0.36 -1.61 -7.26
C LEU A 31 -0.27 -3.00 -7.90
N ARG A 32 0.58 -3.84 -7.33
CA ARG A 32 0.81 -5.20 -7.82
C ARG A 32 0.41 -6.25 -6.77
N ARG A 33 -0.27 -7.29 -7.23
CA ARG A 33 -0.60 -8.49 -6.47
C ARG A 33 0.24 -9.64 -7.00
N ASN A 34 1.12 -10.21 -6.18
CA ASN A 34 2.06 -11.28 -6.58
C ASN A 34 2.87 -10.89 -7.85
N GLY A 35 3.22 -9.61 -7.99
CA GLY A 35 3.94 -9.06 -9.14
C GLY A 35 3.07 -8.70 -10.36
N GLU A 36 1.80 -9.09 -10.38
CA GLU A 36 0.83 -8.74 -11.43
C GLU A 36 0.23 -7.34 -11.18
N LEU A 37 0.22 -6.48 -12.20
CA LEU A 37 -0.42 -5.17 -12.13
C LEU A 37 -1.95 -5.32 -12.01
N VAL A 38 -2.51 -4.84 -10.90
CA VAL A 38 -3.95 -4.93 -10.62
C VAL A 38 -4.63 -3.56 -10.57
N ALA A 39 -3.88 -2.49 -10.30
CA ALA A 39 -4.38 -1.12 -10.40
C ALA A 39 -3.23 -0.12 -10.55
N THR A 40 -3.53 1.06 -11.07
CA THR A 40 -2.69 2.24 -10.93
C THR A 40 -3.34 3.18 -9.90
N VAL A 41 -2.56 3.62 -8.93
CA VAL A 41 -3.03 4.53 -7.87
C VAL A 41 -2.14 5.76 -7.81
N GLU A 42 -2.74 6.89 -7.45
CA GLU A 42 -2.03 8.13 -7.17
C GLU A 42 -1.70 8.17 -5.68
N VAL A 43 -0.43 7.98 -5.32
CA VAL A 43 0.04 8.18 -3.95
C VAL A 43 0.01 9.67 -3.64
N THR A 44 -0.66 10.05 -2.57
CA THR A 44 -0.74 11.45 -2.12
C THR A 44 0.17 11.73 -0.93
N GLY A 45 0.60 10.69 -0.21
CA GLY A 45 1.57 10.80 0.87
C GLY A 45 1.73 9.51 1.67
N GLN A 46 2.68 9.54 2.61
CA GLN A 46 2.98 8.44 3.53
C GLN A 46 3.09 8.99 4.95
N ALA A 47 2.51 8.29 5.91
CA ALA A 47 2.64 8.55 7.34
C ALA A 47 3.18 7.29 8.04
N ALA A 48 4.03 7.47 9.05
CA ALA A 48 4.41 6.38 9.94
C ALA A 48 3.36 6.25 11.06
N THR A 49 2.97 5.04 11.43
CA THR A 49 2.21 4.86 12.67
C THR A 49 3.15 5.00 13.87
N GLU A 50 2.61 5.36 15.04
CA GLU A 50 3.41 5.41 16.26
C GLU A 50 3.86 4.00 16.65
N ALA A 51 5.11 3.86 17.09
CA ALA A 51 5.59 2.60 17.66
C ALA A 51 4.95 2.38 19.03
N ASP A 52 4.59 1.13 19.36
CA ASP A 52 4.17 0.81 20.72
C ASP A 52 5.34 1.04 21.71
N GLN A 53 5.02 1.31 22.98
CA GLN A 53 6.02 1.56 24.04
C GLN A 53 6.89 0.33 24.37
N LYS A 54 6.76 -0.80 23.66
CA LYS A 54 7.53 -2.04 23.89
C LYS A 54 8.58 -2.34 22.82
N GLY A 55 8.71 -1.49 21.79
CA GLY A 55 9.98 -1.16 21.15
C GLY A 55 10.82 -2.32 20.59
N LYS A 56 10.22 -3.24 19.81
CA LYS A 56 11.00 -4.26 19.06
C LYS A 56 10.71 -4.36 17.56
N LEU A 57 9.61 -3.78 17.08
CA LEU A 57 9.25 -3.80 15.66
C LEU A 57 9.06 -2.37 15.17
N ALA A 58 9.59 -2.07 13.99
CA ALA A 58 9.27 -0.82 13.31
C ALA A 58 7.74 -0.76 13.13
N PRO A 59 7.10 0.39 13.35
CA PRO A 59 5.68 0.52 13.08
C PRO A 59 5.41 0.42 11.57
N PRO A 60 4.24 -0.09 11.16
CA PRO A 60 3.84 -0.02 9.76
C PRO A 60 3.73 1.44 9.29
N GLY A 61 3.97 1.64 7.99
CA GLY A 61 3.61 2.86 7.28
C GLY A 61 2.17 2.77 6.75
N VAL A 62 1.50 3.92 6.73
CA VAL A 62 0.23 4.14 6.04
C VAL A 62 0.50 4.98 4.80
N VAL A 63 0.09 4.49 3.65
CA VAL A 63 0.19 5.17 2.36
C VAL A 63 -1.21 5.62 1.96
N MET A 64 -1.34 6.90 1.67
CA MET A 64 -2.59 7.49 1.21
C MET A 64 -2.62 7.44 -0.31
N CYS A 65 -3.65 6.82 -0.87
CA CYS A 65 -3.79 6.61 -2.30
C CYS A 65 -5.15 7.10 -2.80
N ARG A 66 -5.15 7.66 -4.00
CA ARG A 66 -6.35 7.92 -4.80
C ARG A 66 -6.40 6.95 -5.98
N GLY A 67 -7.56 6.42 -6.26
CA GLY A 67 -7.77 5.42 -7.31
C GLY A 67 -8.66 4.29 -6.83
N ARG A 68 -9.33 3.64 -7.79
CA ARG A 68 -10.20 2.51 -7.50
C ARG A 68 -9.36 1.24 -7.44
N ILE A 69 -9.46 0.53 -6.32
CA ILE A 69 -8.86 -0.80 -6.14
C ILE A 69 -9.99 -1.81 -5.97
N ASP A 70 -10.04 -2.82 -6.85
CA ASP A 70 -10.97 -3.94 -6.67
C ASP A 70 -10.36 -4.98 -5.71
N ARG A 71 -10.84 -4.97 -4.47
CA ARG A 71 -10.36 -5.86 -3.41
C ARG A 71 -10.83 -7.30 -3.55
N LYS A 72 -11.82 -7.60 -4.40
CA LYS A 72 -12.41 -8.95 -4.49
C LYS A 72 -11.42 -10.01 -4.97
N GLY A 73 -10.36 -9.59 -5.65
CA GLY A 73 -9.31 -10.49 -6.14
C GLY A 73 -8.20 -10.81 -5.14
N PHE A 74 -8.19 -10.21 -3.95
CA PHE A 74 -7.07 -10.37 -3.01
C PHE A 74 -7.37 -11.42 -1.93
N ASP A 75 -6.45 -12.37 -1.77
CA ASP A 75 -6.33 -13.20 -0.58
C ASP A 75 -5.16 -12.67 0.27
N PHE A 76 -5.45 -11.76 1.20
CA PHE A 76 -4.44 -11.12 2.05
C PHE A 76 -3.69 -12.09 2.99
N THR A 77 -4.08 -13.37 3.05
CA THR A 77 -3.32 -14.39 3.79
C THR A 77 -2.20 -15.03 2.97
N ARG A 78 -2.23 -14.86 1.65
CA ARG A 78 -1.31 -15.50 0.70
C ARG A 78 -0.67 -14.54 -0.29
N ASP A 79 -1.39 -13.49 -0.65
CA ASP A 79 -0.97 -12.54 -1.67
C ASP A 79 0.07 -11.56 -1.12
N GLU A 80 1.12 -11.36 -1.90
CA GLU A 80 2.03 -10.24 -1.74
C GLU A 80 1.44 -9.00 -2.44
N VAL A 81 1.33 -7.89 -1.72
CA VAL A 81 0.79 -6.63 -2.24
C VAL A 81 1.87 -5.56 -2.15
N THR A 82 2.30 -5.08 -3.32
CA THR A 82 3.43 -4.16 -3.46
C THR A 82 3.01 -2.91 -4.22
N LEU A 83 3.71 -1.81 -3.96
CA LEU A 83 3.68 -0.61 -4.78
C LEU A 83 5.02 -0.48 -5.49
N VAL A 84 4.99 -0.29 -6.81
CA VAL A 84 6.20 -0.02 -7.59
C VAL A 84 6.01 1.21 -8.48
N LEU A 85 7.11 1.88 -8.80
CA LEU A 85 7.08 2.95 -9.79
C LEU A 85 6.64 2.38 -11.15
N PRO A 86 5.82 3.11 -11.93
CA PRO A 86 5.43 2.69 -13.26
C PRO A 86 6.65 2.43 -14.13
N ALA A 87 6.63 1.35 -14.92
CA ALA A 87 7.68 1.10 -15.89
C ALA A 87 7.67 2.24 -16.93
N GLN A 88 8.83 2.88 -17.15
CA GLN A 88 9.02 3.88 -18.21
C GLN A 88 9.11 3.22 -19.59
#